data_AF-A0A358CWB7-F1
#
_entry.id   AF-A0A358CWB7-F1
#
_cell.length_a   1.000
_cell.length_b   1.000
_cell.length_c   1.000
_cell.angle_alpha   90.00
_cell.angle_beta   90.00
_cell.angle_gamma   90.00
#
_symmetry.space_group_name_H-M   'P 1'
#
loop_
_entity.id
_entity.type
_entity.pdbx_description
1 polymer ?
#
loop_
_entity_poly.entity_id
_entity_poly.type
_entity_poly.pdbx_seq_one_letter_code
_entity_poly.pdbx_strand_id
1 'polypeptide(L)'
;EIHRFNKSQQDVLLPDVENGVIALIGATTQNPFFALTSALVSRSRIFELQALQPEDIKKIIQHALADKEHGFGLQEINLNPKALDFLVETADGDARRALGGLEVGVLSSTDRPLVFTEELARESVQRKAVVYDSGDTHYDCASALIKSIRGSDADAGMYWLARMLEGGEDVRYLARRL
;
A
#
# COMPACT_ATOMS: atom_id res chain seq x y z
N GLU A 1 -9.72 0.54 8.60
CA GLU A 1 -10.25 1.05 7.31
C GLU A 1 -11.72 1.41 7.45
N ILE A 2 -12.00 2.65 7.86
CA ILE A 2 -13.36 3.07 8.23
C ILE A 2 -14.33 3.08 7.04
N HIS A 3 -13.82 3.18 5.81
CA HIS A 3 -14.61 3.06 4.58
C HIS A 3 -15.27 1.68 4.37
N ARG A 4 -14.82 0.63 5.08
CA ARG A 4 -15.45 -0.70 4.97
C ARG A 4 -16.77 -0.80 5.74
N PHE A 5 -17.06 0.16 6.61
CA PHE A 5 -18.31 0.17 7.36
C PHE A 5 -19.44 0.67 6.49
N ASN A 6 -20.55 -0.08 6.48
CA ASN A 6 -21.77 0.40 5.85
C ASN A 6 -22.37 1.57 6.64
N LYS A 7 -23.33 2.28 6.03
CA LYS A 7 -23.95 3.47 6.62
C LYS A 7 -24.46 3.24 8.05
N SER A 8 -25.18 2.15 8.29
CA SER A 8 -25.73 1.83 9.61
C SER A 8 -24.65 1.60 10.66
N GLN A 9 -23.53 0.95 10.27
CA GLN A 9 -22.39 0.75 11.16
C GLN A 9 -21.69 2.07 11.52
N GLN A 10 -21.60 3.02 10.57
CA GLN A 10 -21.05 4.35 10.84
C GLN A 10 -21.97 5.17 11.75
N ASP A 11 -23.29 5.13 11.51
CA ASP A 11 -24.26 5.91 12.27
C ASP A 11 -24.34 5.48 13.75
N VAL A 12 -24.07 4.20 14.06
CA VAL A 12 -23.99 3.69 15.44
C VAL A 12 -22.90 4.38 16.26
N LEU A 13 -21.83 4.89 15.62
CA LEU A 13 -20.74 5.57 16.33
C LEU A 13 -21.08 7.02 16.70
N LEU A 14 -22.09 7.63 16.07
CA LEU A 14 -22.39 9.06 16.22
C LEU A 14 -22.72 9.46 17.65
N PRO A 15 -23.60 8.76 18.40
CA PRO A 15 -23.92 9.17 19.76
C PRO A 15 -22.70 9.21 20.67
N ASP A 16 -21.80 8.24 20.55
CA ASP A 16 -20.59 8.17 21.39
C ASP A 16 -19.57 9.25 21.02
N VAL A 17 -19.46 9.59 19.73
CA VAL A 17 -18.62 10.70 19.25
C VAL A 17 -19.17 12.05 19.70
N GLU A 18 -20.48 12.27 19.58
CA GLU A 18 -21.15 13.52 19.94
C GLU A 18 -21.11 13.80 21.45
N ASN A 19 -21.32 12.76 22.25
CA ASN A 19 -21.29 12.86 23.71
C ASN A 19 -19.86 12.85 24.28
N GLY A 20 -18.83 12.71 23.43
CA GLY A 20 -17.44 12.65 23.85
C GLY A 20 -17.08 11.40 24.66
N VAL A 21 -17.87 10.32 24.53
CA VAL A 21 -17.59 9.02 25.16
C VAL A 21 -16.33 8.40 24.54
N ILE A 22 -16.12 8.64 23.24
CA ILE A 22 -14.93 8.18 22.50
C ILE A 22 -14.27 9.32 21.71
N ALA A 23 -12.96 9.23 21.54
CA ALA A 23 -12.23 9.97 20.52
C ALA A 23 -12.03 9.06 19.30
N LEU A 24 -12.80 9.29 18.24
CA LEU A 24 -12.73 8.47 17.02
C LEU A 24 -11.56 8.91 16.13
N ILE A 25 -10.61 8.00 15.88
CA ILE A 25 -9.56 8.15 14.86
C ILE A 25 -9.82 7.16 13.74
N GLY A 26 -10.36 7.65 12.63
CA GLY A 26 -10.62 6.87 11.42
C GLY A 26 -9.48 6.97 10.41
N ALA A 27 -9.04 5.83 9.87
CA ALA A 27 -8.08 5.78 8.76
C ALA A 27 -8.73 5.16 7.51
N THR A 28 -8.49 5.77 6.36
CA THR A 28 -8.99 5.33 5.05
C THR A 28 -7.99 5.69 3.95
N THR A 29 -7.92 4.86 2.91
CA THR A 29 -7.21 5.15 1.65
C THR A 29 -8.12 5.76 0.58
N GLN A 30 -9.45 5.68 0.77
CA GLN A 30 -10.46 6.24 -0.13
C GLN A 30 -10.82 7.69 0.24
N ASN A 31 -11.39 8.42 -0.71
CA ASN A 31 -11.89 9.78 -0.48
C ASN A 31 -12.96 9.78 0.65
N PRO A 32 -12.71 10.45 1.79
CA PRO A 32 -13.59 10.40 2.95
C PRO A 32 -14.97 11.03 2.69
N PHE A 33 -15.08 11.99 1.76
CA PHE A 33 -16.36 12.61 1.42
C PHE A 33 -17.30 11.68 0.65
N PHE A 34 -16.77 10.61 0.06
CA PHE A 34 -17.54 9.59 -0.63
C PHE A 34 -17.76 8.35 0.24
N ALA A 35 -16.72 7.93 0.96
CA ALA A 35 -16.73 6.70 1.75
C ALA A 35 -17.47 6.81 3.09
N LEU A 36 -17.68 8.03 3.61
CA LEU A 36 -18.23 8.25 4.95
C LEU A 36 -19.56 9.01 4.92
N THR A 37 -20.37 8.82 5.96
CA THR A 37 -21.61 9.57 6.11
C THR A 37 -21.31 11.05 6.40
N SER A 38 -22.15 11.95 5.86
CA SER A 38 -22.03 13.39 6.09
C SER A 38 -22.09 13.77 7.57
N ALA A 39 -22.82 12.99 8.38
CA ALA A 39 -22.89 13.15 9.82
C ALA A 39 -21.54 12.94 10.49
N LEU A 40 -20.82 11.87 10.12
CA LEU A 40 -19.50 11.57 10.68
C LEU A 40 -18.44 12.57 10.20
N VAL A 41 -18.49 12.93 8.91
CA VAL A 41 -17.58 13.93 8.30
C VAL A 41 -17.71 15.28 9.00
N SER A 42 -18.93 15.76 9.25
CA SER A 42 -19.17 17.06 9.89
C SER A 42 -18.69 17.14 11.35
N ARG A 43 -18.48 16.00 12.02
CA ARG A 43 -17.98 15.91 13.41
C ARG A 43 -16.50 15.53 13.48
N SER A 44 -15.86 15.31 12.34
CA SER A 44 -14.48 14.86 12.26
C SER A 44 -13.58 15.95 11.68
N ARG A 45 -12.31 15.96 12.08
CA ARG A 45 -11.27 16.72 11.36
C ARG A 45 -10.61 15.79 10.35
N ILE A 46 -10.60 16.20 9.09
CA ILE A 46 -9.96 15.44 8.02
C ILE A 46 -8.52 15.91 7.88
N PHE A 47 -7.59 14.95 7.96
CA PHE A 47 -6.18 15.16 7.68
C PHE A 47 -5.80 14.30 6.48
N GLU A 48 -5.29 14.95 5.44
CA GLU A 48 -4.71 14.25 4.30
C GLU A 48 -3.26 13.86 4.63
N LEU A 49 -2.96 12.57 4.54
CA LEU A 49 -1.60 12.06 4.68
C LEU A 49 -1.04 11.80 3.28
N GLN A 50 0.13 12.38 3.02
CA GLN A 50 0.84 12.17 1.77
C GLN A 50 1.79 10.98 1.88
N ALA A 51 2.10 10.37 0.73
CA ALA A 51 3.16 9.38 0.64
C ALA A 51 4.48 9.97 1.11
N LEU A 52 5.29 9.16 1.79
CA LEU A 52 6.58 9.60 2.32
C LEU A 52 7.56 9.86 1.18
N GLN A 53 8.42 10.86 1.37
CA GLN A 53 9.52 11.09 0.45
C GLN A 53 10.60 10.01 0.64
N PRO A 54 11.41 9.71 -0.39
CA PRO A 54 12.47 8.70 -0.31
C PRO A 54 13.39 8.87 0.90
N GLU A 55 13.72 10.12 1.23
CA GLU A 55 14.59 10.51 2.34
C GLU A 55 13.97 10.21 3.71
N ASP A 56 12.65 10.29 3.83
CA ASP A 56 11.94 9.93 5.05
C ASP A 56 11.92 8.41 5.24
N ILE A 57 11.73 7.65 4.16
CA ILE A 57 11.87 6.18 4.18
C ILE A 57 13.29 5.77 4.60
N LYS A 58 14.33 6.44 4.07
CA LYS A 58 15.73 6.19 4.46
C LYS A 58 15.94 6.36 5.96
N LYS A 59 15.42 7.45 6.53
CA LYS A 59 15.50 7.71 7.98
C LYS A 59 14.77 6.64 8.79
N ILE A 60 13.59 6.20 8.34
CA ILE A 60 12.82 5.15 9.01
C ILE A 60 13.60 3.83 9.04
N ILE A 61 14.20 3.42 7.92
CA ILE A 61 15.02 2.20 7.84
C ILE A 61 16.23 2.32 8.79
N GLN A 62 16.93 3.46 8.76
CA GLN A 62 18.08 3.69 9.64
C GLN A 62 17.69 3.68 11.12
N HIS A 63 16.53 4.26 11.46
CA HIS A 63 16.01 4.22 12.82
C HIS A 63 15.72 2.79 13.26
N ALA A 64 15.06 1.99 12.41
CA ALA A 64 14.79 0.58 12.70
C ALA A 64 16.07 -0.25 12.90
N LEU A 65 17.16 0.07 12.19
CA LEU A 65 18.46 -0.58 12.39
C LEU A 65 19.19 -0.14 13.67
N ALA A 66 18.92 1.06 14.17
CA ALA A 66 19.57 1.60 15.38
C ALA A 66 18.79 1.31 16.67
N ASP A 67 17.47 1.10 16.57
CA ASP A 67 16.59 0.88 17.72
C ASP A 67 16.84 -0.50 18.36
N LYS A 68 17.21 -0.50 19.65
CA LYS A 68 17.56 -1.70 20.42
C LYS A 68 16.35 -2.40 21.04
N GLU A 69 15.22 -1.72 21.17
CA GLU A 69 14.03 -2.23 21.83
C GLU A 69 13.00 -2.73 20.82
N HIS A 70 12.75 -1.95 19.76
CA HIS A 70 11.71 -2.21 18.77
C HIS A 70 12.27 -2.46 17.36
N GLY A 71 13.59 -2.52 17.22
CA GLY A 71 14.28 -2.73 15.95
C GLY A 71 15.40 -3.76 16.02
N PHE A 72 16.37 -3.60 15.13
CA PHE A 72 17.50 -4.51 14.97
C PHE A 72 18.81 -4.00 15.56
N GLY A 73 18.78 -2.98 16.44
CA GLY A 73 19.98 -2.35 17.01
C GLY A 73 20.82 -3.25 17.93
N LEU A 74 20.32 -4.44 18.28
CA LEU A 74 21.08 -5.49 18.98
C LEU A 74 21.72 -6.50 18.03
N GLN A 75 21.37 -6.47 16.74
CA GLN A 75 21.94 -7.34 15.72
C GLN A 75 23.05 -6.61 14.98
N GLU A 76 24.13 -7.32 14.67
CA GLU A 76 25.20 -6.77 13.84
C GLU A 76 24.77 -6.82 12.37
N ILE A 77 24.21 -5.73 11.86
CA ILE A 77 23.73 -5.61 10.48
C ILE A 77 24.45 -4.45 9.78
N ASN A 78 25.14 -4.78 8.70
CA ASN A 78 25.77 -3.84 7.79
C ASN A 78 24.89 -3.67 6.56
N LEU A 79 24.06 -2.63 6.53
CA LEU A 79 23.22 -2.33 5.38
C LEU A 79 24.03 -1.70 4.24
N ASN A 80 24.05 -2.37 3.09
CA ASN A 80 24.67 -1.82 1.88
C ASN A 80 23.86 -0.60 1.38
N PRO A 81 24.50 0.53 1.02
CA PRO A 81 23.81 1.69 0.46
C PRO A 81 22.91 1.37 -0.74
N LYS A 82 23.33 0.47 -1.64
CA LYS A 82 22.50 0.05 -2.78
C LYS A 82 21.25 -0.72 -2.36
N ALA A 83 21.35 -1.51 -1.30
CA ALA A 83 20.20 -2.21 -0.73
C ALA A 83 19.22 -1.23 -0.09
N LEU A 84 19.73 -0.22 0.62
CA LEU A 84 18.92 0.86 1.17
C LEU A 84 18.15 1.59 0.06
N ASP A 85 18.85 2.03 -0.99
CA ASP A 85 18.23 2.73 -2.11
C ASP A 85 17.18 1.84 -2.81
N PHE A 86 17.47 0.54 -3.01
CA PHE A 86 16.51 -0.41 -3.57
C PHE A 86 15.24 -0.56 -2.72
N LEU A 87 15.38 -0.70 -1.39
CA LEU A 87 14.22 -0.79 -0.48
C LEU A 87 13.38 0.48 -0.53
N VAL A 88 14.02 1.64 -0.60
CA VAL A 88 13.36 2.96 -0.66
C VAL A 88 12.59 3.13 -1.97
N GLU A 89 13.22 2.82 -3.11
CA GLU A 89 12.57 2.89 -4.42
C GLU A 89 11.39 1.93 -4.51
N THR A 90 11.55 0.71 -4.00
CA THR A 90 10.50 -0.32 -4.07
C THR A 90 9.35 -0.05 -3.08
N ALA A 91 9.59 0.73 -2.03
CA ALA A 91 8.58 1.11 -1.06
C ALA A 91 7.56 2.12 -1.61
N ASP A 92 7.92 2.92 -2.62
CA ASP A 92 7.01 3.85 -3.32
C ASP A 92 6.23 4.75 -2.33
N GLY A 93 6.93 5.22 -1.28
CA GLY A 93 6.37 6.06 -0.21
C GLY A 93 5.61 5.33 0.91
N ASP A 94 5.51 4.00 0.88
CA ASP A 94 4.95 3.18 1.97
C ASP A 94 6.05 2.60 2.87
N ALA A 95 6.24 3.20 4.05
CA ALA A 95 7.21 2.74 5.05
C ALA A 95 6.99 1.28 5.50
N ARG A 96 5.75 0.79 5.49
CA ARG A 96 5.44 -0.60 5.86
C ARG A 96 6.11 -1.59 4.91
N ARG A 97 6.17 -1.25 3.62
CA ARG A 97 6.82 -2.09 2.59
C ARG A 97 8.34 -2.10 2.77
N ALA A 98 8.93 -0.93 2.98
CA ALA A 98 10.36 -0.80 3.26
C ALA A 98 10.78 -1.62 4.48
N LEU A 99 10.08 -1.43 5.61
CA LEU A 99 10.36 -2.14 6.85
C LEU A 99 10.09 -3.64 6.73
N GLY A 100 9.03 -4.04 6.05
CA GLY A 100 8.73 -5.45 5.81
C GLY A 100 9.80 -6.15 4.96
N GLY A 101 10.31 -5.50 3.92
CA GLY A 101 11.44 -6.03 3.13
C GLY A 101 12.69 -6.17 3.98
N LEU A 102 13.04 -5.15 4.75
CA LEU A 102 14.17 -5.21 5.69
C LEU A 102 14.01 -6.37 6.69
N GLU A 103 12.85 -6.48 7.34
CA GLU A 103 12.55 -7.52 8.33
C GLU A 103 12.69 -8.92 7.73
N VAL A 104 12.09 -9.17 6.56
CA VAL A 104 12.19 -10.46 5.87
C VAL A 104 13.64 -10.80 5.56
N GLY A 105 14.42 -9.86 5.02
CA GLY A 105 15.82 -10.12 4.68
C GLY A 105 16.68 -10.39 5.92
N VAL A 106 16.45 -9.67 7.02
CA VAL A 106 17.20 -9.84 8.28
C VAL A 106 16.86 -11.16 8.98
N LEU A 107 15.57 -11.51 9.05
CA LEU A 107 15.10 -12.71 9.76
C LEU A 107 15.31 -14.01 8.97
N SER A 108 15.39 -13.93 7.65
CA SER A 108 15.71 -15.09 6.80
C SER A 108 17.21 -15.39 6.73
N SER A 109 18.06 -14.44 7.12
CA SER A 109 19.52 -14.58 7.09
C SER A 109 20.06 -15.16 8.39
N THR A 110 20.94 -16.17 8.29
CA THR A 110 21.57 -16.83 9.44
C THR A 110 22.92 -16.23 9.85
N ASP A 111 23.59 -15.52 8.94
CA ASP A 111 24.91 -14.93 9.17
C ASP A 111 24.86 -13.75 10.14
N ARG A 112 25.84 -13.67 11.07
CA ARG A 112 26.07 -12.51 11.94
C ARG A 112 27.60 -12.30 12.09
N PRO A 113 28.16 -11.13 11.71
CA PRO A 113 27.48 -9.93 11.21
C PRO A 113 26.83 -10.14 9.83
N LEU A 114 25.59 -9.68 9.70
CA LEU A 114 24.83 -9.73 8.46
C LEU A 114 25.26 -8.59 7.54
N VAL A 115 25.70 -8.90 6.33
CA VAL A 115 25.85 -7.91 5.26
C VAL A 115 24.57 -7.92 4.44
N PHE A 116 23.74 -6.89 4.58
CA PHE A 116 22.47 -6.80 3.87
C PHE A 116 22.71 -6.21 2.47
N THR A 117 22.81 -7.09 1.46
CA THR A 117 23.13 -6.71 0.07
C THR A 117 21.90 -6.35 -0.75
N GLU A 118 22.12 -5.80 -1.96
CA GLU A 118 21.03 -5.48 -2.89
C GLU A 118 20.29 -6.75 -3.34
N GLU A 119 21.01 -7.87 -3.52
CA GLU A 119 20.43 -9.16 -3.87
C GLU A 119 19.50 -9.66 -2.77
N LEU A 120 19.94 -9.61 -1.51
CA LEU A 120 19.10 -9.96 -0.37
C LEU A 120 17.87 -9.04 -0.28
N ALA A 121 18.05 -7.73 -0.54
CA ALA A 121 16.94 -6.79 -0.61
C ALA A 121 15.91 -7.20 -1.69
N ARG A 122 16.38 -7.57 -2.89
CA ARG A 122 15.54 -8.04 -4.00
C ARG A 122 14.79 -9.33 -3.68
N GLU A 123 15.43 -10.26 -2.98
CA GLU A 123 14.81 -11.52 -2.55
C GLU A 123 13.79 -11.31 -1.42
N SER A 124 14.05 -10.35 -0.53
CA SER A 124 13.20 -10.05 0.63
C SER A 124 11.93 -9.28 0.29
N VAL A 125 11.93 -8.51 -0.80
CA VAL A 125 10.76 -7.75 -1.22
C VAL A 125 9.90 -8.60 -2.16
N GLN A 126 8.72 -9.00 -1.69
CA GLN A 126 7.71 -9.56 -2.59
C GLN A 126 7.35 -8.53 -3.66
N ARG A 127 7.37 -8.97 -4.94
CA ARG A 127 6.99 -8.13 -6.08
C ARG A 127 5.63 -7.47 -5.83
N LYS A 128 5.49 -6.23 -6.32
CA LYS A 128 4.25 -5.44 -6.30
C LYS A 128 3.11 -6.34 -6.78
N ALA A 129 2.17 -6.70 -5.89
CA ALA A 129 0.82 -7.02 -6.35
C ALA A 129 0.39 -5.78 -7.12
N VAL A 130 0.06 -5.94 -8.40
CA VAL A 130 -0.46 -4.83 -9.21
C VAL A 130 -1.63 -4.26 -8.42
N VAL A 131 -1.48 -3.02 -7.94
CA VAL A 131 -2.52 -2.38 -7.12
C VAL A 131 -3.73 -2.23 -8.02
N TYR A 132 -4.70 -3.10 -7.80
CA TYR A 132 -5.98 -3.09 -8.44
C TYR A 132 -6.99 -2.65 -7.40
N ASP A 133 -7.18 -1.33 -7.29
CA ASP A 133 -8.18 -0.79 -6.39
C ASP A 133 -9.57 -0.93 -7.04
N SER A 134 -10.49 -1.54 -6.30
CA SER A 134 -11.83 -1.98 -6.69
C SER A 134 -12.81 -0.86 -7.08
N GLY A 135 -12.33 0.37 -7.26
CA GLY A 135 -13.11 1.55 -7.63
C GLY A 135 -12.68 2.11 -8.99
N ASP A 136 -11.97 3.23 -8.98
CA ASP A 136 -11.67 3.99 -10.21
C ASP A 136 -10.69 3.25 -11.14
N THR A 137 -9.67 2.59 -10.58
CA THR A 137 -8.64 1.91 -11.37
C THR A 137 -9.21 0.73 -12.15
N HIS A 138 -10.22 0.05 -11.59
CA HIS A 138 -10.98 -1.02 -12.25
C HIS A 138 -11.69 -0.50 -13.52
N TYR A 139 -12.46 0.59 -13.40
CA TYR A 139 -13.19 1.14 -14.54
C TYR A 139 -12.27 1.76 -15.59
N ASP A 140 -11.19 2.41 -15.17
CA ASP A 140 -10.20 2.98 -16.09
C ASP A 140 -9.48 1.89 -16.89
N CYS A 141 -9.05 0.81 -16.24
CA CYS A 141 -8.42 -0.33 -16.92
C CYS A 141 -9.40 -1.03 -17.87
N ALA A 142 -10.64 -1.26 -17.43
CA ALA A 142 -11.68 -1.85 -18.28
C ALA A 142 -12.01 -0.97 -19.49
N SER A 143 -12.06 0.36 -19.30
CA SER A 143 -12.30 1.31 -20.38
C SER A 143 -11.14 1.34 -21.37
N ALA A 144 -9.90 1.32 -20.87
CA ALA A 144 -8.70 1.27 -21.69
C ALA A 144 -8.66 -0.02 -22.53
N LEU A 145 -8.97 -1.18 -21.94
CA LEU A 145 -9.09 -2.46 -22.65
C LEU A 145 -10.09 -2.37 -23.81
N ILE A 146 -11.31 -1.89 -23.55
CA ILE A 146 -12.37 -1.78 -24.58
C ILE A 146 -11.96 -0.81 -25.68
N LYS A 147 -11.32 0.31 -25.34
CA LYS A 147 -10.86 1.31 -26.32
C LYS A 147 -9.71 0.78 -27.16
N SER A 148 -8.77 0.04 -26.59
CA SER A 148 -7.67 -0.61 -27.32
C SER A 148 -8.20 -1.64 -28.32
N ILE A 149 -9.13 -2.49 -27.90
CA ILE A 149 -9.77 -3.49 -28.79
C ILE A 149 -10.56 -2.78 -29.90
N ARG A 150 -11.36 -1.76 -29.55
CA ARG A 150 -12.10 -0.94 -30.53
C ARG A 150 -11.18 -0.23 -31.53
N GLY A 151 -10.01 0.18 -31.07
CA GLY A 151 -8.96 0.82 -31.87
C GLY A 151 -8.10 -0.16 -32.67
N SER A 152 -8.36 -1.47 -32.60
CA SER A 152 -7.56 -2.52 -33.22
C SER A 152 -6.08 -2.51 -32.79
N ASP A 153 -5.80 -2.04 -31.58
CA ASP A 153 -4.46 -2.06 -30.98
C ASP A 153 -4.31 -3.32 -30.12
N ALA A 154 -3.73 -4.37 -30.71
CA ALA A 154 -3.58 -5.67 -30.07
C ALA A 154 -2.58 -5.66 -28.91
N ASP A 155 -1.50 -4.89 -29.01
CA ASP A 155 -0.47 -4.80 -27.98
C ASP A 155 -1.02 -4.11 -26.73
N ALA A 156 -1.71 -2.98 -26.92
CA ALA A 156 -2.38 -2.29 -25.81
C ALA A 156 -3.51 -3.15 -25.21
N GLY A 157 -4.29 -3.84 -26.05
CA GLY A 157 -5.33 -4.76 -25.58
C GLY A 157 -4.77 -5.87 -24.69
N MET A 158 -3.68 -6.51 -25.11
CA MET A 158 -2.99 -7.54 -24.33
C MET A 158 -2.41 -7.00 -23.03
N TYR A 159 -1.82 -5.80 -23.06
CA TYR A 159 -1.28 -5.15 -21.88
C TYR A 159 -2.36 -4.89 -20.81
N TRP A 160 -3.50 -4.31 -21.19
CA TRP A 160 -4.58 -4.02 -20.25
C TRP A 160 -5.23 -5.30 -19.73
N LEU A 161 -5.38 -6.32 -20.58
CA LEU A 161 -5.88 -7.63 -20.15
C LEU A 161 -4.96 -8.28 -19.11
N ALA A 162 -3.65 -8.34 -19.39
CA ALA A 162 -2.67 -8.92 -18.47
C ALA A 162 -2.62 -8.15 -17.14
N ARG A 163 -2.66 -6.82 -17.19
CA ARG A 163 -2.69 -5.97 -16.00
C ARG A 163 -3.94 -6.20 -15.14
N MET A 164 -5.12 -6.38 -15.76
CA MET A 164 -6.35 -6.67 -15.03
C MET A 164 -6.35 -8.09 -14.44
N LEU A 165 -5.78 -9.08 -15.13
CA LEU A 165 -5.63 -10.44 -14.62
C LEU A 165 -4.65 -10.52 -13.44
N GLU A 166 -3.48 -9.89 -13.56
CA GLU A 166 -2.51 -9.77 -12.45
C GLU A 166 -3.06 -8.95 -11.28
N GLY A 167 -3.98 -8.02 -11.56
CA GLY A 167 -4.75 -7.27 -10.57
C GLY A 167 -5.85 -8.09 -9.87
N GLY A 168 -6.09 -9.34 -10.29
CA GLY A 168 -7.10 -10.21 -9.68
C GLY A 168 -8.55 -9.95 -10.15
N GLU A 169 -8.74 -9.33 -11.31
CA GLU A 169 -10.07 -9.13 -11.90
C GLU A 169 -10.79 -10.47 -12.17
N ASP A 170 -12.11 -10.50 -12.00
CA ASP A 170 -12.90 -11.69 -12.33
C ASP A 170 -12.86 -11.95 -13.85
N VAL A 171 -12.39 -13.12 -14.25
CA VAL A 171 -12.36 -13.55 -15.66
C VAL A 171 -13.74 -13.42 -16.32
N ARG A 172 -14.83 -13.65 -15.58
CA ARG A 172 -16.21 -13.48 -16.07
C ARG A 172 -16.54 -12.02 -16.37
N TYR A 173 -15.95 -11.07 -15.64
CA TYR A 173 -16.12 -9.65 -15.90
C TYR A 173 -15.44 -9.23 -17.21
N LEU A 174 -14.23 -9.73 -17.45
CA LEU A 174 -13.46 -9.51 -18.68
C LEU A 174 -14.17 -10.14 -19.89
N ALA A 175 -14.60 -11.39 -19.76
CA ALA A 175 -15.29 -12.12 -20.84
C ALA A 175 -16.62 -11.48 -21.27
N ARG A 176 -17.31 -10.76 -20.39
CA ARG A 176 -18.55 -10.02 -20.74
C ARG A 176 -18.29 -8.75 -21.58
N ARG A 177 -17.05 -8.30 -21.68
CA ARG A 177 -16.64 -7.03 -22.33
C ARG A 177 -15.83 -7.25 -23.61
N LEU A 178 -15.41 -8.48 -23.86
CA LEU A 178 -14.94 -8.97 -25.15
C LEU A 178 -16.13 -9.25 -26.06
#